data_AF-G0QXD3-F1
#
_entry.id   AF-G0QXD3-F1
#
_cell.length_a   1.000
_cell.length_b   1.000
_cell.length_c   1.000
_cell.angle_alpha   90.00
_cell.angle_beta   90.00
_cell.angle_gamma   90.00
#
_symmetry.space_group_name_H-M   'P 1'
#
loop_
_entity.id
_entity.type
_entity.pdbx_description
1 polymer ?
#
loop_
_entity_poly.entity_id
_entity_poly.type
_entity_poly.pdbx_seq_one_letter_code
_entity_poly.pdbx_strand_id
1 'polypeptide(L)'
;MEDAHFFKEINSNEFIFGILDGHNGQQITQYVVENLPQILTEKLIKNPNKDISEILIKVFEEMSQLIYENIPEQAQETGTTCTVCVLRNENNQKVLYSANLGDSKAILYTNDQSFQLTIDHRASKDEEIQRIKKFGGYVSMGRIQGILENYFGKQYGLKISYCGCFRWTMGLCIR
;
A
#
# COMPACT_ATOMS: atom_id res chain seq x y z
N MET A 1 19.69 1.33 -6.88
CA MET A 1 18.86 0.45 -6.03
C MET A 1 17.45 0.99 -6.18
N GLU A 2 16.51 0.16 -6.62
CA GLU A 2 15.14 0.60 -6.97
C GLU A 2 14.16 0.45 -5.79
N ASP A 3 14.47 -0.47 -4.87
CA ASP A 3 13.76 -0.64 -3.60
C ASP A 3 13.97 0.54 -2.67
N ALA A 4 12.94 0.83 -1.89
CA ALA A 4 13.02 1.83 -0.85
C ALA A 4 12.11 1.50 0.33
N HIS A 5 12.30 2.25 1.40
CA HIS A 5 11.45 2.19 2.58
C HIS A 5 11.34 3.57 3.19
N PHE A 6 10.33 3.76 4.03
CA PHE A 6 10.21 4.94 4.86
C PHE A 6 9.70 4.58 6.25
N PHE A 7 10.05 5.44 7.20
CA PHE A 7 9.55 5.44 8.56
C PHE A 7 9.18 6.87 8.95
N LYS A 8 8.00 7.05 9.52
CA LYS A 8 7.53 8.36 9.97
C LYS A 8 6.81 8.24 11.30
N GLU A 9 7.28 8.98 12.29
CA GLU A 9 6.53 9.21 13.52
C GLU A 9 5.45 10.28 13.27
N ILE A 10 4.20 9.95 13.62
CA ILE A 10 3.05 10.86 13.52
C ILE A 10 2.99 11.73 14.79
N ASN A 11 3.03 11.06 15.94
CA ASN A 11 3.04 11.62 17.29
C ASN A 11 3.61 10.56 18.25
N SER A 12 3.68 10.88 19.55
CA SER A 12 4.23 9.97 20.56
C SER A 12 3.58 8.59 20.54
N ASN A 13 4.33 7.58 20.08
CA ASN A 13 3.93 6.18 19.93
C ASN A 13 2.98 5.83 18.76
N GLU A 14 2.81 6.72 17.78
CA GLU A 14 2.12 6.41 16.51
C GLU A 14 3.07 6.54 15.33
N PHE A 15 3.08 5.54 14.45
CA PHE A 15 4.11 5.39 13.42
C PHE A 15 3.53 4.91 12.09
N ILE A 16 4.18 5.32 11.01
CA ILE A 16 3.95 4.85 9.65
C ILE A 16 5.23 4.16 9.17
N PHE A 17 5.07 2.98 8.60
CA PHE A 17 6.13 2.21 7.96
C PHE A 17 5.72 1.94 6.51
N GLY A 18 6.67 2.01 5.59
CA GLY A 18 6.43 1.65 4.20
C GLY A 18 7.62 0.92 3.61
N ILE A 19 7.34 -0.09 2.78
CA ILE A 19 8.33 -0.74 1.93
C ILE A 19 7.84 -0.73 0.49
N LEU A 20 8.78 -0.55 -0.43
CA LEU A 20 8.53 -0.41 -1.85
C LEU A 20 9.59 -1.21 -2.61
N ASP A 21 9.12 -2.02 -3.54
CA ASP A 21 9.94 -2.81 -4.46
C ASP A 21 9.78 -2.18 -5.85
N GLY A 22 10.82 -1.46 -6.28
CA GLY A 22 10.83 -0.70 -7.52
C GLY A 22 11.22 -1.57 -8.72
N HIS A 23 10.67 -1.25 -9.89
CA HIS A 23 11.02 -1.94 -11.13
C HIS A 23 11.09 -0.98 -12.33
N ASN A 24 12.02 -1.27 -13.24
CA ASN A 24 12.28 -0.50 -14.46
C ASN A 24 12.71 0.96 -14.21
N GLY A 25 13.28 1.24 -13.03
CA GLY A 25 13.77 2.54 -12.60
C GLY A 25 13.27 2.93 -11.21
N GLN A 26 13.78 4.04 -10.69
CA GLN A 26 13.56 4.49 -9.31
C GLN A 26 12.63 5.72 -9.18
N GLN A 27 12.17 6.28 -10.30
CA GLN A 27 11.50 7.58 -10.36
C GLN A 27 10.20 7.57 -9.56
N ILE A 28 9.31 6.60 -9.81
CA ILE A 28 8.07 6.47 -9.04
C ILE A 28 8.37 6.07 -7.58
N THR A 29 9.29 5.13 -7.34
CA THR A 29 9.64 4.72 -5.96
C THR A 29 10.10 5.93 -5.12
N GLN A 30 11.01 6.74 -5.65
CA GLN A 30 11.50 7.94 -4.96
C GLN A 30 10.38 8.95 -4.72
N TYR A 31 9.55 9.20 -5.72
CA TYR A 31 8.42 10.11 -5.58
C TYR A 31 7.44 9.66 -4.49
N VAL A 32 7.12 8.37 -4.40
CA VAL A 32 6.25 7.85 -3.35
C VAL A 32 6.88 7.99 -1.96
N VAL A 33 8.17 7.66 -1.82
CA VAL A 33 8.89 7.76 -0.53
C VAL A 33 8.94 9.20 -0.02
N GLU A 34 9.12 10.17 -0.92
CA GLU A 34 9.21 11.59 -0.57
C GLU A 34 7.84 12.17 -0.16
N ASN A 35 6.75 11.74 -0.80
CA ASN A 35 5.45 12.41 -0.68
C ASN A 35 4.42 11.65 0.17
N LEU A 36 4.33 10.31 0.04
CA LEU A 36 3.27 9.52 0.68
C LEU A 36 3.27 9.59 2.21
N PRO A 37 4.42 9.53 2.92
CA PRO A 37 4.42 9.59 4.38
C PRO A 37 3.87 10.91 4.90
N GLN A 38 4.16 12.02 4.22
CA GLN A 38 3.66 13.34 4.58
C GLN A 38 2.16 13.45 4.35
N ILE A 39 1.67 13.07 3.15
CA ILE A 39 0.24 13.13 2.82
C ILE A 39 -0.58 12.25 3.78
N LEU A 40 -0.09 11.04 4.09
CA LEU A 40 -0.74 10.15 5.03
C LEU A 40 -0.77 10.75 6.45
N THR A 41 0.35 11.28 6.93
CA THR A 41 0.43 11.96 8.23
C THR A 41 -0.58 13.10 8.33
N GLU A 42 -0.63 13.96 7.31
CA GLU A 42 -1.55 15.08 7.28
C GLU A 42 -3.02 14.65 7.30
N LYS A 43 -3.39 13.63 6.52
CA LYS A 43 -4.78 13.13 6.52
C LYS A 43 -5.16 12.48 7.84
N LEU A 44 -4.24 11.73 8.47
CA LEU A 44 -4.47 11.12 9.79
C LEU A 44 -4.69 12.19 10.86
N ILE A 45 -3.87 13.25 10.88
CA ILE A 45 -4.01 14.36 11.83
C ILE A 45 -5.29 15.16 11.58
N LYS A 46 -5.62 15.44 10.32
CA LYS A 46 -6.84 16.20 9.95
C LYS A 46 -8.14 15.42 10.21
N ASN A 47 -8.09 14.08 10.29
CA ASN A 47 -9.26 13.22 10.42
C ASN A 47 -9.08 12.19 11.56
N PRO A 48 -8.94 12.63 12.82
CA PRO A 48 -8.55 11.75 13.92
C PRO A 48 -9.55 10.63 14.23
N ASN A 49 -10.83 10.83 13.93
CA ASN A 49 -11.93 9.90 14.24
C ASN A 49 -12.41 9.10 13.01
N LYS A 50 -11.76 9.26 11.87
CA LYS A 50 -12.19 8.62 10.63
C LYS A 50 -11.58 7.23 10.50
N ASP A 51 -12.31 6.32 9.85
CA ASP A 51 -11.80 4.98 9.53
C ASP A 51 -10.47 5.09 8.76
N ILE A 52 -9.42 4.47 9.31
CA ILE A 52 -8.07 4.49 8.77
C ILE A 52 -8.03 3.82 7.38
N SER A 53 -8.88 2.83 7.15
CA SER A 53 -9.02 2.17 5.85
C SER A 53 -9.46 3.18 4.79
N GLU A 54 -10.48 3.99 5.08
CA GLU A 54 -10.91 5.06 4.16
C GLU A 54 -9.83 6.11 3.93
N ILE A 55 -9.06 6.46 4.96
CA ILE A 55 -7.93 7.40 4.81
C ILE A 55 -6.89 6.81 3.87
N LEU A 56 -6.49 5.55 4.09
CA LEU A 56 -5.52 4.86 3.26
C LEU A 56 -5.99 4.78 1.81
N ILE A 57 -7.28 4.52 1.53
CA ILE A 57 -7.79 4.48 0.15
C ILE A 57 -7.51 5.81 -0.53
N LYS A 58 -7.93 6.89 0.13
CA LYS A 58 -7.79 8.25 -0.41
C LYS A 58 -6.34 8.67 -0.58
N VAL A 59 -5.43 8.24 0.29
CA VAL A 59 -3.99 8.51 0.15
C VAL A 59 -3.43 7.83 -1.09
N PHE A 60 -3.76 6.56 -1.32
CA PHE A 60 -3.27 5.83 -2.50
C PHE A 60 -3.86 6.39 -3.79
N GLU A 61 -5.15 6.76 -3.81
CA GLU A 61 -5.78 7.43 -4.95
C GLU A 61 -5.12 8.78 -5.26
N GLU A 62 -4.90 9.61 -4.24
CA GLU A 62 -4.23 10.91 -4.39
C GLU A 62 -2.78 10.74 -4.84
N MET A 63 -2.05 9.78 -4.29
CA MET A 63 -0.68 9.48 -4.70
C MET A 63 -0.61 9.04 -6.17
N SER A 64 -1.57 8.24 -6.63
CA SER A 64 -1.67 7.83 -8.04
C SER A 64 -1.93 9.02 -8.96
N GLN A 65 -2.80 9.94 -8.56
CA GLN A 65 -3.03 11.17 -9.31
C GLN A 65 -1.78 12.04 -9.36
N LEU A 66 -1.11 12.24 -8.22
CA LEU A 66 0.11 13.05 -8.14
C LEU A 66 1.23 12.48 -9.02
N ILE A 67 1.40 11.16 -9.04
CA ILE A 67 2.35 10.49 -9.93
C ILE A 67 2.02 10.77 -11.39
N TYR A 68 0.75 10.63 -11.78
CA TYR A 68 0.32 10.88 -13.16
C TYR A 68 0.56 12.33 -13.60
N GLU A 69 0.34 13.29 -12.70
CA GLU A 69 0.48 14.72 -12.98
C GLU A 69 1.94 15.21 -12.97
N ASN A 70 2.79 14.62 -12.11
CA ASN A 70 4.14 15.17 -11.84
C ASN A 70 5.29 14.31 -12.39
N ILE A 71 5.05 13.04 -12.73
CA ILE A 71 6.08 12.18 -13.33
C ILE A 71 5.96 12.25 -14.86
N PRO A 72 7.06 12.62 -15.57
CA PRO A 72 7.07 12.67 -17.02
C PRO A 72 6.64 11.34 -17.65
N GLU A 73 5.91 11.40 -18.76
CA GLU A 73 5.37 10.22 -19.44
C GLU A 73 6.45 9.16 -19.74
N GLN A 74 7.67 9.57 -20.07
CA GLN A 74 8.78 8.64 -20.31
C GLN A 74 9.23 7.89 -19.05
N ALA A 75 9.08 8.50 -17.87
CA ALA A 75 9.38 7.91 -16.58
C ALA A 75 8.17 7.19 -15.96
N GLN A 76 6.99 7.33 -16.56
CA GLN A 76 5.85 6.50 -16.20
C GLN A 76 6.07 5.04 -16.58
N GLU A 77 7.09 4.71 -17.38
CA GLU A 77 7.44 3.31 -17.65
C GLU A 77 7.95 2.53 -16.41
N THR A 78 8.36 3.27 -15.39
CA THR A 78 8.81 2.75 -14.08
C THR A 78 7.62 2.37 -13.21
N GLY A 79 7.83 1.53 -12.20
CA GLY A 79 6.78 1.15 -11.27
C GLY A 79 7.33 0.75 -9.92
N THR A 80 6.42 0.56 -8.96
CA THR A 80 6.80 0.18 -7.60
C THR A 80 5.65 -0.52 -6.90
N THR A 81 5.96 -1.47 -6.02
CA THR A 81 5.00 -1.93 -5.01
C THR A 81 4.90 -0.89 -3.89
N CYS A 82 3.86 -1.00 -3.06
CA CYS A 82 3.78 -0.20 -1.84
C CYS A 82 3.01 -0.96 -0.77
N THR A 83 3.73 -1.44 0.23
CA THR A 83 3.14 -1.99 1.47
C THR A 83 3.34 -0.98 2.58
N VAL A 84 2.24 -0.49 3.17
CA VAL A 84 2.24 0.50 4.25
C VAL A 84 1.62 -0.10 5.49
N CYS A 85 2.22 0.14 6.65
CA CYS A 85 1.66 -0.17 7.96
C CYS A 85 1.52 1.11 8.80
N VAL A 86 0.40 1.27 9.49
CA VAL A 86 0.13 2.39 10.40
C VAL A 86 -0.15 1.83 11.78
N LEU A 87 0.73 2.15 12.73
CA LEU A 87 0.58 1.81 14.14
C LEU A 87 -0.01 3.02 14.87
N ARG A 88 -1.18 2.85 15.49
CA ARG A 88 -1.86 3.91 16.25
C ARG A 88 -2.27 3.47 17.64
N ASN A 89 -2.56 4.43 18.51
CA ASN A 89 -3.17 4.17 19.80
C ASN A 89 -4.65 4.57 19.75
N GLU A 90 -5.53 3.57 19.77
CA GLU A 90 -6.97 3.77 19.76
C GLU A 90 -7.59 3.15 21.01
N ASN A 91 -8.36 3.94 21.76
CA ASN A 91 -9.01 3.48 23.00
C ASN A 91 -8.02 2.81 23.98
N ASN A 92 -6.83 3.40 24.15
CA ASN A 92 -5.72 2.86 24.96
C ASN A 92 -5.18 1.50 24.49
N GLN A 93 -5.38 1.14 23.22
CA GLN A 93 -4.84 -0.06 22.62
C GLN A 93 -4.00 0.26 21.39
N LYS A 94 -2.91 -0.47 21.22
CA LYS A 94 -2.15 -0.41 19.97
C LYS A 94 -2.92 -1.14 18.88
N VAL A 95 -3.13 -0.45 17.78
CA VAL A 95 -3.80 -0.99 16.60
C VAL A 95 -2.88 -0.84 15.41
N LEU A 96 -2.69 -1.95 14.70
CA LEU A 96 -1.91 -1.98 13.47
C LEU A 96 -2.84 -2.11 12.28
N TYR A 97 -2.73 -1.17 11.35
CA TYR A 97 -3.40 -1.19 10.05
C TYR A 97 -2.37 -1.46 8.97
N SER A 98 -2.77 -2.17 7.92
CA SER A 98 -1.95 -2.38 6.72
C SER A 98 -2.72 -2.06 5.45
N ALA A 99 -2.01 -1.53 4.46
CA ALA A 99 -2.46 -1.37 3.09
C ALA A 99 -1.38 -1.92 2.16
N ASN A 100 -1.79 -2.60 1.11
CA ASN A 100 -0.87 -3.21 0.16
C ASN A 100 -1.29 -2.98 -1.29
N LEU A 101 -0.30 -2.60 -2.10
CA LEU A 101 -0.36 -2.58 -3.56
C LEU A 101 0.83 -3.37 -4.10
N GLY A 102 0.57 -4.46 -4.82
CA GLY A 102 1.59 -5.34 -5.37
C GLY A 102 1.80 -6.61 -4.56
N ASP A 103 2.96 -7.24 -4.77
CA ASP A 103 3.29 -8.57 -4.25
C ASP A 103 4.27 -8.56 -3.07
N SER A 104 4.69 -7.37 -2.63
CA SER A 104 5.31 -7.18 -1.32
C SER A 104 4.37 -7.58 -0.19
N LYS A 105 4.95 -7.96 0.95
CA LYS A 105 4.23 -8.64 2.03
C LYS A 105 4.60 -8.09 3.40
N ALA A 106 3.59 -7.86 4.24
CA ALA A 106 3.79 -7.64 5.66
C ALA A 106 3.32 -8.85 6.47
N ILE A 107 4.13 -9.26 7.44
CA ILE A 107 3.85 -10.36 8.36
C ILE A 107 4.04 -9.85 9.79
N LEU A 108 3.02 -10.01 10.62
CA LEU A 108 3.11 -9.79 12.05
C LEU A 108 3.58 -11.08 12.71
N TYR A 109 4.69 -11.02 13.44
CA TYR A 109 5.19 -12.14 14.22
C TYR A 109 4.99 -11.85 15.71
N THR A 110 4.30 -12.73 16.42
CA THR A 110 4.06 -12.62 17.86
C THR A 110 3.78 -13.98 18.49
N ASN A 111 4.24 -14.19 19.72
CA ASN A 111 4.00 -15.42 20.50
C ASN A 111 4.30 -16.70 19.69
N ASP A 112 5.43 -16.70 18.98
CA ASP A 112 5.85 -17.78 18.08
C ASP A 112 4.87 -18.13 16.96
N GLN A 113 3.99 -17.19 16.60
CA GLN A 113 3.03 -17.29 15.52
C GLN A 113 3.23 -16.15 14.51
N SER A 114 3.00 -16.45 13.23
CA SER A 114 3.07 -15.49 12.14
C SER A 114 1.69 -15.28 11.51
N PHE A 115 1.29 -14.02 11.38
CA PHE A 115 0.04 -13.61 10.74
C PHE A 115 0.36 -12.73 9.53
N GLN A 116 0.01 -13.18 8.33
CA GLN A 116 0.19 -12.35 7.14
C GLN A 116 -0.85 -11.21 7.15
N LEU A 117 -0.37 -9.98 7.11
CA LEU A 117 -1.17 -8.75 7.17
C LEU A 117 -1.58 -8.22 5.79
N THR A 118 -1.20 -8.87 4.70
CA THR A 118 -1.48 -8.37 3.34
C THR A 118 -1.92 -9.50 2.44
N ILE A 119 -2.59 -9.17 1.34
CA ILE A 119 -2.90 -10.13 0.28
C ILE A 119 -2.11 -9.70 -0.96
N ASP A 120 -1.16 -10.54 -1.37
CA ASP A 120 -0.32 -10.30 -2.55
C ASP A 120 -1.21 -10.18 -3.80
N HIS A 121 -0.98 -9.14 -4.60
CA HIS A 121 -1.54 -9.03 -5.94
C HIS A 121 -0.63 -9.75 -6.92
N ARG A 122 -1.15 -10.81 -7.54
CA ARG A 122 -0.42 -11.57 -8.55
C ARG A 122 -1.31 -11.73 -9.76
N ALA A 123 -0.77 -11.49 -10.94
CA ALA A 123 -1.47 -11.66 -12.21
C ALA A 123 -1.86 -13.13 -12.50
N SER A 124 -1.39 -14.09 -11.72
CA SER A 124 -1.84 -15.49 -11.76
C SER A 124 -3.13 -15.77 -10.98
N LYS A 125 -3.61 -14.84 -10.14
CA LYS A 125 -4.85 -15.03 -9.36
C LYS A 125 -6.07 -14.67 -10.19
N ASP A 126 -7.07 -15.53 -10.20
CA ASP A 126 -8.31 -15.33 -10.97
C ASP A 126 -8.98 -14.00 -10.67
N GLU A 127 -9.05 -13.59 -9.41
CA GLU A 127 -9.61 -12.28 -9.03
C GLU A 127 -8.88 -11.10 -9.68
N GLU A 128 -7.55 -11.15 -9.75
CA GLU A 128 -6.75 -10.11 -10.36
C GLU A 128 -6.89 -10.14 -11.88
N ILE A 129 -6.92 -11.33 -12.49
CA ILE A 129 -7.16 -11.49 -13.92
C ILE A 129 -8.52 -10.88 -14.31
N GLN A 130 -9.58 -11.15 -13.54
CA GLN A 130 -10.91 -10.59 -13.79
C GLN A 130 -10.92 -9.08 -13.62
N ARG A 131 -10.24 -8.55 -12.59
CA ARG A 131 -10.09 -7.10 -12.40
C ARG A 131 -9.40 -6.46 -13.60
N ILE A 132 -8.23 -6.95 -13.98
CA ILE A 132 -7.44 -6.43 -15.10
C ILE A 132 -8.28 -6.42 -16.39
N LYS A 133 -8.97 -7.53 -16.69
CA LYS A 133 -9.87 -7.63 -17.85
C LYS A 133 -11.02 -6.63 -17.80
N LYS A 134 -11.67 -6.46 -16.65
CA LYS A 134 -12.76 -5.49 -16.46
C LYS A 134 -12.33 -4.06 -16.79
N PHE A 135 -11.07 -3.74 -16.53
CA PHE A 135 -10.50 -2.43 -16.79
C PHE A 135 -9.80 -2.31 -18.16
N GLY A 136 -10.00 -3.28 -19.06
CA GLY A 136 -9.52 -3.23 -20.44
C GLY A 136 -8.07 -3.72 -20.64
N GLY A 137 -7.42 -4.22 -19.60
CA GLY A 137 -6.12 -4.90 -19.69
C GLY A 137 -6.28 -6.39 -19.99
N TYR A 138 -5.16 -7.08 -20.23
CA TYR A 138 -5.15 -8.54 -20.36
C TYR A 138 -3.92 -9.16 -19.71
N VAL A 139 -4.06 -10.41 -19.29
CA VAL A 139 -2.98 -11.21 -18.70
C VAL A 139 -2.55 -12.28 -19.71
N SER A 140 -1.26 -12.36 -19.97
CA SER A 140 -0.63 -13.34 -20.86
C SER A 140 0.62 -13.92 -20.19
N MET A 141 0.72 -15.26 -20.14
CA MET A 141 1.83 -15.98 -19.49
C MET A 141 2.09 -15.54 -18.03
N GLY A 142 1.03 -15.23 -17.29
CA GLY A 142 1.15 -14.76 -15.90
C GLY A 142 1.62 -13.32 -15.76
N ARG A 143 1.77 -12.56 -16.85
CA ARG A 143 2.13 -11.14 -16.86
C ARG A 143 1.02 -10.28 -17.41
N ILE A 144 0.90 -9.05 -16.92
CA ILE A 144 -0.01 -8.05 -17.49
C ILE A 144 0.62 -7.51 -18.79
N GLN A 145 -0.06 -7.68 -19.92
CA GLN A 145 0.35 -7.12 -21.21
C GLN A 145 -0.61 -5.97 -21.60
N GLY A 146 -0.05 -4.85 -22.06
CA GLY A 146 -0.77 -3.56 -22.16
C GLY A 146 -0.36 -2.50 -21.12
N ILE A 147 0.78 -2.69 -20.44
CA ILE A 147 1.49 -1.85 -19.43
C ILE A 147 1.47 -2.49 -18.03
N LEU A 148 2.52 -3.30 -17.79
CA LEU A 148 3.25 -3.67 -16.55
C LEU A 148 2.52 -3.94 -15.21
N GLU A 149 3.15 -4.83 -14.43
CA GLU A 149 2.54 -5.60 -13.34
C GLU A 149 2.11 -4.83 -12.09
N ASN A 150 2.58 -3.62 -11.79
CA ASN A 150 2.15 -2.86 -10.62
C ASN A 150 2.30 -1.36 -10.85
N TYR A 151 1.45 -0.81 -11.72
CA TYR A 151 1.47 0.60 -12.05
C TYR A 151 0.63 1.44 -11.11
N PHE A 152 1.31 2.32 -10.38
CA PHE A 152 0.69 3.46 -9.70
C PHE A 152 0.19 4.54 -10.69
N GLY A 153 0.52 4.46 -11.99
CA GLY A 153 0.36 5.55 -12.97
C GLY A 153 -0.75 5.44 -14.02
N LYS A 154 -1.46 4.31 -14.16
CA LYS A 154 -2.65 4.23 -15.03
C LYS A 154 -3.84 3.70 -14.25
N GLN A 155 -4.94 4.45 -14.24
CA GLN A 155 -6.22 4.11 -13.62
C GLN A 155 -6.78 2.78 -14.16
N TYR A 156 -6.30 1.67 -13.60
CA TYR A 156 -6.93 0.38 -13.75
C TYR A 156 -7.37 -0.10 -12.38
N GLY A 157 -8.30 0.66 -11.77
CA GLY A 157 -8.94 0.33 -10.50
C GLY A 157 -7.97 -0.16 -9.43
N LEU A 158 -7.38 0.79 -8.68
CA LEU A 158 -6.59 0.50 -7.48
C LEU A 158 -7.37 -0.49 -6.60
N LYS A 159 -6.89 -1.73 -6.49
CA LYS A 159 -7.36 -2.67 -5.48
C LYS A 159 -6.38 -2.59 -4.35
N ILE A 160 -6.75 -1.91 -3.27
CA ILE A 160 -5.95 -1.91 -2.05
C ILE A 160 -6.40 -3.12 -1.25
N SER A 161 -5.48 -4.07 -1.03
CA SER A 161 -5.75 -5.19 -0.13
C SER A 161 -5.65 -4.69 1.30
N TYR A 162 -6.80 -4.48 1.94
CA TYR A 162 -6.90 -4.23 3.38
C TYR A 162 -6.87 -5.56 4.13
N CYS A 163 -5.99 -5.66 5.11
CA CYS A 163 -6.15 -6.63 6.19
C CYS A 163 -6.55 -5.83 7.42
N GLY A 164 -7.68 -6.20 8.02
CA GLY A 164 -8.38 -5.40 9.01
C GLY A 164 -7.55 -5.04 10.25
N CYS A 165 -8.08 -4.06 10.99
CA CYS A 165 -7.65 -3.59 12.31
C CYS A 165 -7.31 -4.76 13.26
N PHE A 166 -6.02 -5.03 13.50
CA PHE A 166 -5.60 -5.99 14.53
C PHE A 166 -5.64 -5.29 15.89
N ARG A 167 -6.78 -5.39 16.60
CA ARG A 167 -6.94 -4.85 17.96
C ARG A 167 -6.21 -5.72 18.97
N TRP A 168 -5.24 -5.13 19.68
CA TRP A 168 -4.59 -5.75 20.82
C TRP A 168 -5.38 -5.47 22.10
N THR A 169 -6.35 -6.33 22.42
CA THR A 169 -6.76 -6.50 23.82
C THR A 169 -5.77 -7.43 24.51
N MET A 170 -5.19 -6.98 25.63
CA MET A 170 -4.48 -7.87 26.55
C MET A 170 -5.41 -9.03 26.93
N GLY A 171 -5.14 -10.22 26.39
CA GLY A 171 -5.93 -11.43 26.60
C GLY A 171 -6.85 -11.76 25.41
N LEU A 172 -6.48 -12.82 24.69
CA LEU A 172 -7.21 -13.48 23.60
C LEU A 172 -7.40 -12.69 22.30
N CYS A 173 -6.69 -13.14 21.26
CA CYS A 173 -6.90 -12.80 19.86
C CYS A 173 -7.79 -13.88 19.23
N ILE A 174 -9.02 -13.54 18.83
CA ILE A 174 -9.83 -14.36 17.91
C ILE A 174 -10.24 -13.44 16.76
N ARG A 175 -9.70 -13.75 15.58
CA ARG A 175 -10.02 -13.30 14.21
C ARG A 175 -10.74 -11.97 14.03
#